data_AF-B9NUU7-F1
#
_entry.id   AF-B9NUU7-F1
#
_cell.length_a   1.000
_cell.length_b   1.000
_cell.length_c   1.000
_cell.angle_alpha   90.00
_cell.angle_beta   90.00
_cell.angle_gamma   90.00
#
_symmetry.space_group_name_H-M   'P 1'
#
loop_
_entity.id
_entity.type
_entity.pdbx_description
1 polymer ?
#
loop_
_entity_poly.entity_id
_entity_poly.type
_entity_poly.pdbx_seq_one_letter_code
_entity_poly.pdbx_strand_id
1 'polypeptide(L)'
;MKNHGSDEKGCWSRLPVYRAGGRLTAEQLDSEQKDSDLRERLLNLALHGTGVVHGFDASVGKDGCLHVGCGLALDRWGRTLYTDDRALRVNDLVESCLTGEGCYTLSVHYAEQNDRAAWNPCEDNVSWRHRCVAFRLTRGCCETDNCPQCPPPPSCDPRRTYVCERTGMIAGRDHQAHDLKQACAKPPALSPVGCEGLSYDPEAGIPLACIAICRTNADEPNCKPEYGFCPCPPTDDDCGSEGDEPVRSGQDPDARETAASQQTSAAGAQRPVIGDGGRPDDECSDRKYPNCDKPTSCDMRPVAYRAPLLYELINDADVNLPKVKDYSWKYKALGQWDTRMSLEDFAKSVTTCTFTKPKGSEQEKCSFNGDPKNGFWVTFDRPVDSETLHPLSVLMEVYIRENRTNQSGVAEVVNWKHHRVPLVIKKHTVENDETCATGFHLCISEAWLDYIIGDIRACASDGQLARVEITLRGQAIRDKCGCMMDAQPVELECRDHCGKKTGQSRPGGDWISTFRVGPGWPGEDDDDRREYRSNEQTRDADQYSADPSQNRNQDEGRYDGFISSR
;
A
#
# COMPACT_ATOMS: atom_id res chain seq x y z
N MET A 1 13.57 -35.82 -11.63
CA MET A 1 13.39 -34.41 -11.23
C MET A 1 13.76 -33.55 -12.43
N LYS A 2 12.80 -32.84 -13.02
CA LYS A 2 13.04 -31.98 -14.17
C LYS A 2 13.82 -30.75 -13.70
N ASN A 3 14.88 -30.40 -14.43
CA ASN A 3 15.65 -29.19 -14.22
C ASN A 3 14.70 -27.99 -14.31
N HIS A 4 14.35 -27.40 -13.17
CA HIS A 4 13.88 -26.02 -13.15
C HIS A 4 15.04 -25.19 -13.69
N GLY A 5 14.92 -24.76 -14.95
CA GLY A 5 15.82 -23.79 -15.53
C GLY A 5 15.97 -22.65 -14.54
N SER A 6 17.22 -22.31 -14.26
CA SER A 6 17.62 -21.25 -13.35
C SER A 6 16.90 -19.95 -13.71
N ASP A 7 15.76 -19.69 -13.08
CA ASP A 7 15.31 -18.32 -12.89
C ASP A 7 16.43 -17.62 -12.12
N GLU A 8 17.03 -16.65 -12.78
CA GLU A 8 18.23 -15.95 -12.37
C GLU A 8 18.13 -15.45 -10.92
N LYS A 9 18.93 -16.06 -10.05
CA LYS A 9 19.45 -15.51 -8.79
C LYS A 9 18.48 -14.63 -7.98
N GLY A 10 17.48 -15.25 -7.34
CA GLY A 10 17.00 -14.90 -5.99
C GLY A 10 16.62 -13.45 -5.64
N CYS A 11 16.57 -12.52 -6.60
CA CYS A 11 16.19 -11.14 -6.36
C CYS A 11 14.67 -11.07 -6.43
N TRP A 12 14.05 -10.78 -5.29
CA TRP A 12 12.60 -10.60 -5.17
C TRP A 12 12.07 -9.40 -5.97
N SER A 13 12.98 -8.51 -6.40
CA SER A 13 12.69 -7.30 -7.16
C SER A 13 13.34 -7.37 -8.53
N ARG A 14 12.55 -7.14 -9.59
CA ARG A 14 12.98 -6.94 -10.97
C ARG A 14 12.99 -5.45 -11.37
N LEU A 15 12.99 -4.55 -10.38
CA LEU A 15 13.07 -3.11 -10.64
C LEU A 15 14.31 -2.78 -11.49
N PRO A 16 14.15 -2.01 -12.57
CA PRO A 16 15.27 -1.48 -13.32
C PRO A 16 16.11 -0.54 -12.43
N VAL A 17 17.42 -0.52 -12.67
CA VAL A 17 18.31 0.45 -12.00
C VAL A 17 18.34 1.74 -12.81
N TYR A 18 17.69 2.77 -12.30
CA TYR A 18 17.78 4.13 -12.85
C TYR A 18 19.10 4.78 -12.42
N ARG A 19 19.79 5.43 -13.37
CA ARG A 19 21.02 6.18 -13.11
C ARG A 19 20.79 7.64 -13.52
N ALA A 20 21.31 8.58 -12.73
CA ALA A 20 21.28 9.99 -13.06
C ALA A 20 21.93 10.23 -14.45
N GLY A 21 21.24 10.99 -15.31
CA GLY A 21 21.65 11.23 -16.70
C GLY A 21 21.48 10.04 -17.65
N GLY A 22 20.98 8.90 -17.16
CA GLY A 22 20.64 7.75 -18.00
C GLY A 22 19.40 8.02 -18.85
N ARG A 23 19.41 7.54 -20.10
CA ARG A 23 18.21 7.54 -20.95
C ARG A 23 17.22 6.50 -20.45
N LEU A 24 15.99 6.92 -20.20
CA LEU A 24 14.86 6.02 -19.94
C LEU A 24 14.55 5.21 -21.20
N THR A 25 14.32 3.91 -21.04
CA THR A 25 13.89 3.03 -22.14
C THR A 25 12.50 2.44 -21.84
N ALA A 26 11.76 2.10 -22.90
CA ALA A 26 10.44 1.48 -22.76
C ALA A 26 10.52 0.15 -22.00
N GLU A 27 11.62 -0.61 -22.17
CA GLU A 27 11.85 -1.87 -21.48
C GLU A 27 12.05 -1.68 -19.97
N GLN A 28 12.66 -0.56 -19.54
CA GLN A 28 12.80 -0.25 -18.11
C GLN A 28 11.43 0.02 -17.49
N LEU A 29 10.63 0.87 -18.12
CA LEU A 29 9.28 1.19 -17.65
C LEU A 29 8.37 -0.05 -17.63
N ASP A 30 8.44 -0.89 -18.67
CA ASP A 30 7.71 -2.16 -18.72
C ASP A 30 8.17 -3.16 -17.64
N SER A 31 9.47 -3.21 -17.34
CA SER A 31 10.00 -4.02 -16.24
C SER A 31 9.53 -3.51 -14.86
N GLU A 32 9.50 -2.19 -14.66
CA GLU A 32 8.97 -1.58 -13.44
C GLU A 32 7.47 -1.88 -13.27
N GLN A 33 6.68 -1.70 -14.34
CA GLN A 33 5.24 -2.00 -14.31
C GLN A 33 4.99 -3.46 -13.96
N LYS A 34 5.74 -4.39 -14.58
CA LYS A 34 5.65 -5.83 -14.29
C LYS A 34 6.02 -6.17 -12.85
N ASP A 35 7.04 -5.52 -12.30
CA ASP A 35 7.43 -5.70 -10.90
C ASP A 35 6.35 -5.16 -9.95
N SER A 36 5.80 -3.98 -10.25
CA SER A 36 4.69 -3.40 -9.48
C SER A 36 3.45 -4.28 -9.51
N ASP A 37 3.06 -4.78 -10.68
CA ASP A 37 1.91 -5.68 -10.82
C ASP A 37 2.12 -6.99 -10.05
N LEU A 38 3.35 -7.54 -10.09
CA LEU A 38 3.69 -8.74 -9.32
C LEU A 38 3.56 -8.48 -7.81
N ARG A 39 4.08 -7.34 -7.32
CA ARG A 39 3.99 -6.97 -5.90
C ARG A 39 2.55 -6.74 -5.46
N GLU A 40 1.78 -5.97 -6.23
CA GLU A 40 0.36 -5.73 -5.96
C GLU A 40 -0.39 -7.04 -5.85
N ARG A 41 -0.18 -7.94 -6.82
CA ARG A 41 -0.79 -9.28 -6.85
C ARG A 41 -0.46 -10.13 -5.63
N LEU A 42 0.82 -10.19 -5.26
CA LEU A 42 1.27 -10.96 -4.09
C LEU A 42 0.75 -10.36 -2.79
N LEU A 43 0.72 -9.03 -2.70
CA LEU A 43 0.18 -8.31 -1.54
C LEU A 43 -1.34 -8.55 -1.40
N ASN A 44 -2.08 -8.48 -2.51
CA ASN A 44 -3.50 -8.76 -2.55
C ASN A 44 -3.80 -10.19 -2.07
N LEU A 45 -3.07 -11.19 -2.59
CA LEU A 45 -3.23 -12.57 -2.12
C LEU A 45 -2.90 -12.71 -0.63
N ALA A 46 -1.80 -12.10 -0.17
CA ALA A 46 -1.38 -12.20 1.22
C ALA A 46 -2.39 -11.55 2.19
N LEU A 47 -2.96 -10.40 1.83
CA LEU A 47 -3.85 -9.63 2.71
C LEU A 47 -5.32 -10.05 2.60
N HIS A 48 -5.79 -10.31 1.39
CA HIS A 48 -7.22 -10.46 1.07
C HIS A 48 -7.58 -11.84 0.53
N GLY A 49 -6.59 -12.58 0.01
CA GLY A 49 -6.82 -13.86 -0.65
C GLY A 49 -7.60 -13.69 -1.95
N THR A 50 -8.62 -14.51 -2.14
CA THR A 50 -9.34 -14.67 -3.40
C THR A 50 -10.85 -14.57 -3.15
N GLY A 51 -11.58 -13.86 -3.99
CA GLY A 51 -13.03 -13.69 -3.88
C GLY A 51 -13.49 -12.23 -4.04
N VAL A 52 -14.77 -12.00 -3.75
CA VAL A 52 -15.36 -10.66 -3.75
C VAL A 52 -14.89 -9.89 -2.51
N VAL A 53 -14.30 -8.72 -2.72
CA VAL A 53 -13.89 -7.80 -1.66
C VAL A 53 -15.04 -6.86 -1.32
N HIS A 54 -15.77 -6.38 -2.34
CA HIS A 54 -16.89 -5.46 -2.21
C HIS A 54 -17.80 -5.51 -3.45
N GLY A 55 -19.10 -5.33 -3.26
CA GLY A 55 -20.07 -5.08 -4.33
C GLY A 55 -20.41 -6.32 -5.17
N PHE A 56 -20.57 -6.11 -6.49
CA PHE A 56 -21.07 -7.12 -7.45
C PHE A 56 -22.51 -7.58 -7.20
N ASP A 57 -23.37 -6.73 -6.65
CA ASP A 57 -24.80 -7.02 -6.55
C ASP A 57 -25.37 -7.29 -7.95
N ALA A 58 -25.97 -8.46 -8.13
CA ALA A 58 -26.51 -8.90 -9.41
C ALA A 58 -28.03 -8.98 -9.34
N SER A 59 -28.73 -8.26 -10.22
CA SER A 59 -30.20 -8.28 -10.29
C SER A 59 -30.67 -8.23 -11.74
N VAL A 60 -31.78 -8.92 -12.04
CA VAL A 60 -32.37 -8.88 -13.38
C VAL A 60 -33.35 -7.70 -13.43
N GLY A 61 -33.07 -6.75 -14.33
CA GLY A 61 -33.89 -5.58 -14.58
C GLY A 61 -35.19 -5.91 -15.30
N LYS A 62 -36.15 -4.98 -15.26
CA LYS A 62 -37.44 -5.10 -15.99
C LYS A 62 -37.25 -5.11 -17.51
N ASP A 63 -36.12 -4.60 -17.99
CA ASP A 63 -35.71 -4.59 -19.39
C ASP A 63 -35.12 -5.94 -19.86
N GLY A 64 -35.06 -6.93 -18.97
CA GLY A 64 -34.45 -8.23 -19.26
C GLY A 64 -32.93 -8.18 -19.33
N CYS A 65 -32.29 -7.09 -18.88
CA CYS A 65 -30.85 -7.01 -18.70
C CYS A 65 -30.45 -7.45 -17.29
N LEU A 66 -29.23 -7.95 -17.14
CA LEU A 66 -28.62 -8.24 -15.86
C LEU A 66 -27.86 -7.01 -15.38
N HIS A 67 -28.33 -6.35 -14.34
CA HIS A 67 -27.60 -5.27 -13.68
C HIS A 67 -26.57 -5.87 -12.72
N VAL A 68 -25.31 -5.52 -12.94
CA VAL A 68 -24.21 -5.82 -12.02
C VAL A 68 -23.72 -4.50 -11.44
N GLY A 69 -23.86 -4.38 -10.12
CA GLY A 69 -23.36 -3.22 -9.38
C GLY A 69 -21.84 -3.16 -9.37
N CYS A 70 -21.32 -1.98 -9.01
CA CYS A 70 -19.91 -1.71 -8.91
C CYS A 70 -19.27 -2.72 -7.95
N GLY A 71 -18.07 -3.16 -8.28
CA GLY A 71 -17.52 -4.34 -7.62
C GLY A 71 -16.02 -4.40 -7.68
N LEU A 72 -15.43 -4.93 -6.61
CA LEU A 72 -14.02 -5.25 -6.48
C LEU A 72 -13.88 -6.71 -6.04
N ALA A 73 -13.15 -7.50 -6.82
CA ALA A 73 -12.81 -8.88 -6.51
C ALA A 73 -11.34 -9.15 -6.80
N LEU A 74 -10.83 -10.25 -6.26
CA LEU A 74 -9.49 -10.76 -6.48
C LEU A 74 -9.59 -12.20 -6.96
N ASP A 75 -9.00 -12.51 -8.11
CA ASP A 75 -8.98 -13.89 -8.57
C ASP A 75 -7.97 -14.75 -7.81
N ARG A 76 -7.93 -16.05 -8.12
CA ARG A 76 -6.99 -17.02 -7.54
C ARG A 76 -5.52 -16.65 -7.71
N TRP A 77 -5.21 -15.75 -8.65
CA TRP A 77 -3.87 -15.30 -8.92
C TRP A 77 -3.54 -13.99 -8.23
N GLY A 78 -4.50 -13.31 -7.60
CA GLY A 78 -4.33 -11.99 -6.97
C GLY A 78 -4.57 -10.81 -7.90
N ARG A 79 -5.10 -11.05 -9.11
CA ARG A 79 -5.38 -9.97 -10.07
C ARG A 79 -6.66 -9.26 -9.65
N THR A 80 -6.63 -7.94 -9.76
CA THR A 80 -7.75 -7.07 -9.40
C THR A 80 -8.83 -7.09 -10.48
N LEU A 81 -10.06 -7.43 -10.11
CA LEU A 81 -11.26 -7.36 -10.94
C LEU A 81 -12.09 -6.17 -10.46
N TYR A 82 -12.10 -5.11 -11.25
CA TYR A 82 -12.89 -3.92 -10.96
C TYR A 82 -13.89 -3.67 -12.07
N THR A 83 -15.12 -3.32 -11.68
CA THR A 83 -16.13 -2.83 -12.59
C THR A 83 -16.93 -1.71 -11.94
N ASP A 84 -17.31 -0.73 -12.76
CA ASP A 84 -18.40 0.18 -12.45
C ASP A 84 -19.76 -0.51 -12.65
N ASP A 85 -20.84 0.15 -12.21
CA ASP A 85 -22.22 -0.27 -12.46
C ASP A 85 -22.45 -0.46 -13.97
N ARG A 86 -22.97 -1.63 -14.37
CA ARG A 86 -23.32 -1.87 -15.78
C ARG A 86 -24.52 -2.79 -15.94
N ALA A 87 -25.28 -2.58 -17.00
CA ALA A 87 -26.30 -3.51 -17.47
C ALA A 87 -25.68 -4.44 -18.53
N LEU A 88 -25.83 -5.75 -18.34
CA LEU A 88 -25.32 -6.80 -19.20
C LEU A 88 -26.47 -7.45 -19.96
N ARG A 89 -26.30 -7.57 -21.28
CA ARG A 89 -27.10 -8.46 -22.14
C ARG A 89 -26.39 -9.80 -22.24
N VAL A 90 -27.13 -10.82 -22.67
CA VAL A 90 -26.54 -12.15 -22.93
C VAL A 90 -25.36 -12.08 -23.90
N ASN A 91 -25.44 -11.22 -24.91
CA ASN A 91 -24.37 -11.04 -25.91
C ASN A 91 -23.12 -10.33 -25.37
N ASP A 92 -23.22 -9.65 -24.22
CA ASP A 92 -22.08 -8.99 -23.59
C ASP A 92 -21.24 -9.98 -22.75
N LEU A 93 -21.74 -11.21 -22.58
CA LEU A 93 -21.09 -12.26 -21.82
C LEU A 93 -20.13 -13.08 -22.71
N VAL A 94 -18.94 -13.36 -22.22
CA VAL A 94 -17.98 -14.19 -22.95
C VAL A 94 -18.42 -15.65 -22.97
N GLU A 95 -18.22 -16.29 -24.13
CA GLU A 95 -18.42 -17.74 -24.33
C GLU A 95 -19.81 -18.26 -23.88
N SER A 96 -20.82 -17.39 -23.87
CA SER A 96 -22.14 -17.71 -23.33
C SER A 96 -23.00 -18.41 -24.37
N CYS A 97 -22.69 -19.68 -24.61
CA CYS A 97 -23.55 -20.59 -25.35
C CYS A 97 -24.69 -21.06 -24.44
N LEU A 98 -25.77 -20.28 -24.36
CA LEU A 98 -26.99 -20.72 -23.66
C LEU A 98 -27.56 -21.96 -24.36
N THR A 99 -27.53 -23.10 -23.68
CA THR A 99 -27.95 -24.40 -24.26
C THR A 99 -29.41 -24.74 -23.99
N GLY A 100 -30.08 -23.93 -23.16
CA GLY A 100 -31.45 -24.16 -22.72
C GLY A 100 -31.78 -23.34 -21.48
N GLU A 101 -33.04 -23.40 -21.08
CA GLU A 101 -33.51 -22.83 -19.81
C GLU A 101 -32.85 -23.52 -18.60
N GLY A 102 -32.80 -22.81 -17.48
CA GLY A 102 -32.33 -23.33 -16.20
C GLY A 102 -31.47 -22.33 -15.44
N CYS A 103 -30.83 -22.81 -14.38
CA CYS A 103 -29.95 -21.99 -13.56
C CYS A 103 -28.50 -22.02 -14.08
N TYR A 104 -27.87 -20.85 -14.09
CA TYR A 104 -26.50 -20.64 -14.52
C TYR A 104 -25.73 -19.86 -13.46
N THR A 105 -24.46 -20.21 -13.25
CA THR A 105 -23.55 -19.42 -12.42
C THR A 105 -22.99 -18.27 -13.24
N LEU A 106 -23.22 -17.04 -12.80
CA LEU A 106 -22.50 -15.86 -13.26
C LEU A 106 -21.15 -15.80 -12.57
N SER A 107 -20.08 -15.75 -13.36
CA SER A 107 -18.72 -15.54 -12.87
C SER A 107 -18.10 -14.30 -13.49
N VAL A 108 -17.29 -13.58 -12.71
CA VAL A 108 -16.46 -12.48 -13.17
C VAL A 108 -15.00 -12.92 -13.31
N HIS A 109 -14.35 -12.49 -14.38
CA HIS A 109 -13.00 -12.90 -14.74
C HIS A 109 -12.12 -11.70 -15.06
N TYR A 110 -10.84 -11.78 -14.70
CA TYR A 110 -9.84 -10.82 -15.15
C TYR A 110 -9.67 -10.93 -16.67
N ALA A 111 -9.72 -9.79 -17.36
CA ALA A 111 -9.56 -9.72 -18.80
C ALA A 111 -8.64 -8.57 -19.23
N GLU A 112 -8.00 -8.74 -20.37
CA GLU A 112 -7.24 -7.70 -21.05
C GLU A 112 -7.81 -7.52 -22.46
N GLN A 113 -8.02 -6.27 -22.87
CA GLN A 113 -8.39 -5.94 -24.24
C GLN A 113 -7.21 -5.26 -24.92
N ASN A 114 -6.79 -5.79 -26.07
CA ASN A 114 -5.81 -5.14 -26.91
C ASN A 114 -6.52 -4.09 -27.76
N ASP A 115 -6.29 -2.81 -27.48
CA ASP A 115 -6.87 -1.75 -28.29
C ASP A 115 -6.07 -1.61 -29.59
N ARG A 116 -6.55 -2.28 -30.65
CA ARG A 116 -6.01 -2.11 -32.00
C ARG A 116 -6.59 -0.88 -32.71
N ALA A 117 -7.72 -0.36 -32.25
CA ALA A 117 -8.50 0.64 -32.98
C ALA A 117 -8.08 2.08 -32.65
N ALA A 118 -7.42 2.30 -31.50
CA ALA A 118 -7.10 3.64 -31.04
C ALA A 118 -5.94 4.34 -31.76
N TRP A 119 -5.24 3.77 -32.76
CA TRP A 119 -3.99 4.40 -33.20
C TRP A 119 -3.57 4.46 -34.67
N ASN A 120 -2.78 5.52 -34.89
CA ASN A 120 -2.29 6.16 -36.10
C ASN A 120 -1.32 5.23 -36.89
N PRO A 121 -1.49 5.06 -38.22
CA PRO A 121 -0.69 4.14 -39.05
C PRO A 121 0.80 4.48 -39.21
N CYS A 122 1.32 5.50 -38.51
CA CYS A 122 2.69 5.98 -38.67
C CYS A 122 3.62 5.70 -37.48
N GLU A 123 3.15 5.06 -36.39
CA GLU A 123 4.01 4.78 -35.23
C GLU A 123 3.97 3.27 -34.86
N ASP A 124 5.16 2.77 -34.52
CA ASP A 124 5.51 1.36 -34.34
C ASP A 124 4.60 0.58 -33.37
N ASN A 125 4.24 -0.66 -33.76
CA ASN A 125 3.88 -1.92 -33.04
C ASN A 125 3.53 -1.99 -31.53
N VAL A 126 3.29 -0.89 -30.82
CA VAL A 126 2.98 -0.89 -29.39
C VAL A 126 1.48 -1.17 -29.20
N SER A 127 1.15 -2.38 -28.76
CA SER A 127 -0.22 -2.76 -28.41
C SER A 127 -0.52 -2.36 -26.97
N TRP A 128 -1.33 -1.32 -26.80
CA TRP A 128 -1.85 -0.94 -25.48
C TRP A 128 -2.82 -2.01 -24.98
N ARG A 129 -2.68 -2.38 -23.70
CA ARG A 129 -3.54 -3.36 -23.04
C ARG A 129 -4.40 -2.66 -22.01
N HIS A 130 -5.71 -2.75 -22.20
CA HIS A 130 -6.67 -2.25 -21.23
C HIS A 130 -7.08 -3.37 -20.28
N ARG A 131 -6.90 -3.17 -18.98
CA ARG A 131 -7.38 -4.11 -17.95
C ARG A 131 -8.89 -3.92 -17.77
N CYS A 132 -9.64 -5.01 -17.82
CA CYS A 132 -11.09 -5.00 -17.68
C CYS A 132 -11.56 -6.30 -17.02
N VAL A 133 -12.87 -6.49 -17.00
CA VAL A 133 -13.49 -7.74 -16.54
C VAL A 133 -14.37 -8.32 -17.63
N ALA A 134 -14.39 -9.65 -17.69
CA ALA A 134 -15.30 -10.42 -18.52
C ALA A 134 -16.29 -11.18 -17.63
N PHE A 135 -17.54 -11.27 -18.06
CA PHE A 135 -18.57 -12.03 -17.38
C PHE A 135 -18.92 -13.29 -18.17
N ARG A 136 -19.05 -14.42 -17.48
CA ARG A 136 -19.34 -15.71 -18.10
C ARG A 136 -20.49 -16.38 -17.38
N LEU A 137 -21.40 -17.00 -18.14
CA LEU A 137 -22.39 -17.92 -17.60
C LEU A 137 -21.95 -19.37 -17.79
N THR A 138 -21.99 -20.15 -16.72
CA THR A 138 -21.78 -21.60 -16.76
C THR A 138 -23.07 -22.29 -16.32
N ARG A 139 -23.54 -23.29 -17.08
CA ARG A 139 -24.77 -24.01 -16.74
C ARG A 139 -24.60 -24.77 -15.43
N GLY A 140 -25.62 -24.67 -14.56
CA GLY A 140 -25.60 -25.21 -13.21
C GLY A 140 -25.13 -24.17 -12.20
N CYS A 141 -25.67 -24.25 -10.99
CA CYS A 141 -25.19 -23.51 -9.83
C CYS A 141 -24.51 -24.49 -8.88
N CYS A 142 -23.36 -24.09 -8.31
CA CYS A 142 -22.72 -24.87 -7.26
C CYS A 142 -23.64 -24.91 -6.03
N GLU A 143 -23.67 -26.04 -5.31
CA GLU A 143 -24.50 -26.25 -4.09
C GLU A 143 -24.20 -25.25 -2.97
N THR A 144 -23.15 -24.44 -3.10
CA THR A 144 -22.68 -23.46 -2.11
C THR A 144 -23.27 -22.06 -2.27
N ASP A 145 -24.00 -21.78 -3.35
CA ASP A 145 -24.49 -20.44 -3.63
C ASP A 145 -26.02 -20.41 -3.55
N ASN A 146 -26.56 -19.33 -2.97
CA ASN A 146 -27.96 -19.05 -2.63
C ASN A 146 -28.96 -19.27 -3.79
N CYS A 147 -29.17 -20.51 -4.20
CA CYS A 147 -30.40 -20.93 -4.82
C CYS A 147 -31.47 -20.90 -3.71
N PRO A 148 -32.71 -20.46 -3.96
CA PRO A 148 -33.77 -20.42 -2.94
C PRO A 148 -34.01 -21.76 -2.22
N GLN A 149 -33.43 -22.86 -2.72
CA GLN A 149 -33.54 -24.21 -2.18
C GLN A 149 -32.25 -24.74 -1.52
N CYS A 150 -31.16 -23.97 -1.49
CA CYS A 150 -29.89 -24.38 -0.89
C CYS A 150 -29.64 -23.63 0.44
N PRO A 151 -29.19 -24.30 1.51
CA PRO A 151 -28.83 -23.63 2.75
C PRO A 151 -27.62 -22.70 2.54
N PRO A 152 -27.55 -21.55 3.24
CA PRO A 152 -26.43 -20.62 3.08
C PRO A 152 -25.11 -21.29 3.45
N PRO A 153 -23.99 -20.94 2.78
CA PRO A 153 -22.69 -21.53 3.07
C PRO A 153 -22.29 -21.29 4.54
N PRO A 154 -21.45 -22.18 5.12
CA PRO A 154 -20.95 -22.00 6.48
C PRO A 154 -20.31 -20.62 6.61
N SER A 155 -20.76 -19.88 7.63
CA SER A 155 -20.47 -18.49 7.95
C SER A 155 -19.15 -17.94 7.41
N CYS A 156 -19.21 -16.80 6.71
CA CYS A 156 -18.03 -16.02 6.37
C CYS A 156 -17.18 -15.77 7.62
N ASP A 157 -15.91 -16.16 7.61
CA ASP A 157 -14.99 -15.84 8.69
C ASP A 157 -14.85 -14.31 8.81
N PRO A 158 -14.93 -13.73 10.02
CA PRO A 158 -14.68 -12.31 10.20
C PRO A 158 -13.30 -11.94 9.65
N ARG A 159 -13.19 -10.84 8.91
CA ARG A 159 -11.93 -10.34 8.31
C ARG A 159 -10.76 -10.33 9.31
N ARG A 160 -11.03 -10.03 10.58
CA ARG A 160 -10.03 -10.04 11.65
C ARG A 160 -9.46 -11.45 11.88
N THR A 161 -10.31 -12.47 11.98
CA THR A 161 -9.90 -13.87 12.13
C THR A 161 -9.05 -14.29 10.93
N TYR A 162 -9.54 -14.02 9.71
CA TYR A 162 -8.83 -14.31 8.47
C TYR A 162 -7.44 -13.66 8.40
N VAL A 163 -7.31 -12.37 8.74
CA VAL A 163 -6.02 -11.66 8.71
C VAL A 163 -5.09 -12.11 9.85
N CYS A 164 -5.61 -12.29 11.07
CA CYS A 164 -4.81 -12.71 12.23
C CYS A 164 -4.25 -14.13 12.06
N GLU A 165 -5.05 -15.06 11.52
CA GLU A 165 -4.63 -16.43 11.22
C GLU A 165 -3.57 -16.45 10.11
N ARG A 166 -3.74 -15.64 9.06
CA ARG A 166 -2.82 -15.61 7.89
C ARG A 166 -1.50 -14.90 8.14
N THR A 167 -1.48 -13.88 9.00
CA THR A 167 -0.26 -13.12 9.30
C THR A 167 0.66 -13.81 10.32
N GLY A 168 0.31 -15.04 10.74
CA GLY A 168 1.08 -15.79 11.74
C GLY A 168 1.01 -15.17 13.14
N MET A 169 0.04 -14.27 13.40
CA MET A 169 -0.14 -13.66 14.72
C MET A 169 -0.75 -14.62 15.74
N ILE A 170 -1.26 -15.77 15.30
CA ILE A 170 -1.72 -16.86 16.17
C ILE A 170 -0.69 -17.99 16.11
N ALA A 171 0.13 -18.11 17.16
CA ALA A 171 1.13 -19.16 17.27
C ALA A 171 0.48 -20.55 17.44
N GLY A 172 1.04 -21.58 16.80
CA GLY A 172 0.79 -22.99 17.16
C GLY A 172 -0.12 -23.80 16.22
N ARG A 173 -0.51 -23.28 15.04
CA ARG A 173 -1.14 -24.11 14.00
C ARG A 173 -0.50 -23.84 12.63
N ASP A 174 -0.04 -24.90 11.98
CA ASP A 174 0.31 -24.89 10.55
C ASP A 174 -0.98 -24.70 9.74
N HIS A 175 -1.39 -23.46 9.56
CA HIS A 175 -2.55 -23.15 8.73
C HIS A 175 -2.15 -23.29 7.26
N GLN A 176 -2.59 -24.36 6.60
CA GLN A 176 -2.46 -24.47 5.15
C GLN A 176 -3.47 -23.54 4.49
N ALA A 177 -3.04 -22.32 4.16
CA ALA A 177 -3.82 -21.41 3.33
C ALA A 177 -3.93 -21.98 1.91
N HIS A 178 -5.00 -22.74 1.65
CA HIS A 178 -5.22 -23.44 0.37
C HIS A 178 -5.27 -22.49 -0.82
N ASP A 179 -5.76 -21.27 -0.60
CA ASP A 179 -5.81 -20.17 -1.57
C ASP A 179 -4.43 -19.57 -1.89
N LEU A 180 -3.43 -19.71 -1.00
CA LEU A 180 -2.05 -19.30 -1.27
C LEU A 180 -1.20 -20.36 -1.97
N LYS A 181 -1.72 -21.58 -2.19
CA LYS A 181 -0.97 -22.64 -2.91
C LYS A 181 -0.50 -22.18 -4.29
N GLN A 182 -1.20 -21.22 -4.88
CA GLN A 182 -0.88 -20.67 -6.20
C GLN A 182 -0.22 -19.29 -6.15
N ALA A 183 0.03 -18.71 -4.96
CA ALA A 183 0.56 -17.35 -4.85
C ALA A 183 1.94 -17.19 -5.51
N CYS A 184 2.81 -18.18 -5.31
CA CYS A 184 4.14 -18.19 -5.93
C CYS A 184 4.12 -18.65 -7.40
N ALA A 185 2.99 -19.17 -7.89
CA ALA A 185 2.87 -19.57 -9.29
C ALA A 185 2.62 -18.35 -10.18
N LYS A 186 3.20 -18.39 -11.38
CA LYS A 186 2.98 -17.38 -12.42
C LYS A 186 1.57 -17.58 -12.99
N PRO A 187 0.77 -16.51 -13.16
CA PRO A 187 -0.53 -16.63 -13.82
C PRO A 187 -0.37 -17.23 -15.23
N PRO A 188 -1.32 -18.05 -15.69
CA PRO A 188 -1.32 -18.57 -17.05
C PRO A 188 -1.51 -17.43 -18.06
N ALA A 189 -1.15 -17.69 -19.31
CA ALA A 189 -1.48 -16.77 -20.39
C ALA A 189 -3.00 -16.68 -20.58
N LEU A 190 -3.49 -15.47 -20.88
CA LEU A 190 -4.92 -15.24 -21.12
C LEU A 190 -5.34 -15.90 -22.44
N SER A 191 -6.53 -16.50 -22.44
CA SER A 191 -7.15 -17.09 -23.63
C SER A 191 -7.91 -16.02 -24.41
N PRO A 192 -7.63 -15.83 -25.72
CA PRO A 192 -8.34 -14.87 -26.55
C PRO A 192 -9.78 -15.30 -26.81
N VAL A 193 -10.70 -14.34 -26.81
CA VAL A 193 -12.13 -14.54 -27.08
C VAL A 193 -12.63 -13.54 -28.10
N GLY A 194 -13.32 -14.04 -29.12
CA GLY A 194 -13.91 -13.22 -30.17
C GLY A 194 -12.88 -12.50 -31.05
N CYS A 195 -13.38 -11.59 -31.88
CA CYS A 195 -12.56 -10.82 -32.81
C CYS A 195 -12.05 -9.49 -32.22
N GLU A 196 -12.55 -9.08 -31.06
CA GLU A 196 -12.36 -7.74 -30.46
C GLU A 196 -11.07 -7.62 -29.64
N GLY A 197 -10.17 -8.60 -29.72
CA GLY A 197 -8.90 -8.58 -29.02
C GLY A 197 -9.02 -8.75 -27.50
N LEU A 198 -10.19 -9.13 -26.99
CA LEU A 198 -10.40 -9.49 -25.59
C LEU A 198 -9.72 -10.82 -25.30
N SER A 199 -9.01 -10.92 -24.18
CA SER A 199 -8.43 -12.16 -23.67
C SER A 199 -8.68 -12.25 -22.18
N TYR A 200 -9.01 -13.44 -21.68
CA TYR A 200 -9.34 -13.64 -20.26
C TYR A 200 -8.82 -14.98 -19.74
N ASP A 201 -8.83 -15.17 -18.42
CA ASP A 201 -8.49 -16.46 -17.80
C ASP A 201 -9.77 -17.24 -17.47
N PRO A 202 -10.12 -18.29 -18.23
CA PRO A 202 -11.35 -19.04 -18.03
C PRO A 202 -11.36 -19.86 -16.73
N GLU A 203 -10.19 -20.18 -16.17
CA GLU A 203 -10.09 -20.97 -14.95
C GLU A 203 -10.14 -20.11 -13.70
N ALA A 204 -9.83 -18.81 -13.79
CA ALA A 204 -9.73 -17.92 -12.64
C ALA A 204 -11.02 -17.15 -12.29
N GLY A 205 -12.18 -17.60 -12.79
CA GLY A 205 -13.46 -16.94 -12.53
C GLY A 205 -13.86 -16.95 -11.06
N ILE A 206 -14.38 -15.82 -10.57
CA ILE A 206 -15.01 -15.69 -9.26
C ILE A 206 -16.54 -15.80 -9.44
N PRO A 207 -17.21 -16.79 -8.84
CA PRO A 207 -18.66 -16.88 -8.90
C PRO A 207 -19.29 -15.70 -8.15
N LEU A 208 -20.31 -15.09 -8.76
CA LEU A 208 -21.03 -13.94 -8.22
C LEU A 208 -22.46 -14.29 -7.82
N ALA A 209 -23.20 -14.93 -8.71
CA ALA A 209 -24.62 -15.19 -8.50
C ALA A 209 -25.12 -16.40 -9.30
N CYS A 210 -26.18 -17.03 -8.80
CA CYS A 210 -26.96 -18.01 -9.54
C CYS A 210 -28.12 -17.29 -10.25
N ILE A 211 -28.19 -17.38 -11.58
CA ILE A 211 -29.16 -16.64 -12.41
C ILE A 211 -30.01 -17.62 -13.20
N ALA A 212 -31.32 -17.37 -13.23
CA ALA A 212 -32.25 -18.12 -14.06
C ALA A 212 -32.24 -17.59 -15.50
N ILE A 213 -32.15 -18.50 -16.45
CA ILE A 213 -32.26 -18.24 -17.89
C ILE A 213 -33.56 -18.88 -18.41
N CYS A 214 -34.36 -18.08 -19.12
CA CYS A 214 -35.67 -18.46 -19.64
C CYS A 214 -35.71 -18.25 -21.16
N ARG A 215 -36.61 -18.95 -21.84
CA ARG A 215 -36.94 -18.68 -23.23
C ARG A 215 -37.78 -17.41 -23.32
N THR A 216 -37.26 -16.41 -24.04
CA THR A 216 -37.89 -15.09 -24.18
C THR A 216 -38.96 -15.06 -25.26
N ASN A 217 -38.92 -15.98 -26.22
CA ASN A 217 -39.89 -16.12 -27.30
C ASN A 217 -40.74 -17.39 -27.18
N ALA A 218 -41.16 -17.73 -25.96
CA ALA A 218 -41.96 -18.93 -25.69
C ALA A 218 -43.29 -18.93 -26.48
N ASP A 219 -43.86 -17.75 -26.73
CA ASP A 219 -45.14 -17.58 -27.42
C ASP A 219 -45.05 -17.67 -28.96
N GLU A 220 -43.84 -17.76 -29.51
CA GLU A 220 -43.59 -17.85 -30.95
C GLU A 220 -43.06 -19.25 -31.35
N PRO A 221 -43.95 -20.25 -31.51
CA PRO A 221 -43.54 -21.66 -31.63
C PRO A 221 -42.72 -21.97 -32.89
N ASN A 222 -42.75 -21.09 -33.90
CA ASN A 222 -42.02 -21.25 -35.16
C ASN A 222 -40.67 -20.51 -35.20
N CYS A 223 -40.33 -19.76 -34.16
CA CYS A 223 -39.07 -19.02 -34.07
C CYS A 223 -37.98 -19.87 -33.39
N LYS A 224 -36.72 -19.66 -33.80
CA LYS A 224 -35.56 -20.27 -33.12
C LYS A 224 -35.60 -19.82 -31.65
N PRO A 225 -35.47 -20.73 -30.67
CA PRO A 225 -35.56 -20.34 -29.27
C PRO A 225 -34.50 -19.29 -28.93
N GLU A 226 -34.95 -18.20 -28.34
CA GLU A 226 -34.11 -17.12 -27.81
C GLU A 226 -34.12 -17.17 -26.30
N TYR A 227 -32.95 -17.14 -25.69
CA TYR A 227 -32.79 -17.26 -24.24
C TYR A 227 -32.31 -15.93 -23.66
N GLY A 228 -32.86 -15.55 -22.51
CA GLY A 228 -32.55 -14.31 -21.80
C GLY A 228 -32.65 -14.48 -20.29
N PHE A 229 -32.32 -13.43 -19.56
CA PHE A 229 -32.45 -13.41 -18.10
C PHE A 229 -33.92 -13.44 -17.70
N CYS A 230 -34.31 -14.37 -16.82
CA CYS A 230 -35.67 -14.39 -16.31
C CYS A 230 -35.86 -13.22 -15.34
N PRO A 231 -36.84 -12.32 -15.54
CA PRO A 231 -37.28 -11.49 -14.45
C PRO A 231 -37.82 -12.41 -13.34
N CYS A 232 -37.43 -12.17 -12.09
CA CYS A 232 -38.02 -12.90 -10.97
C CYS A 232 -39.54 -12.71 -11.05
N PRO A 233 -40.34 -13.79 -10.90
CA PRO A 233 -41.78 -13.60 -10.73
C PRO A 233 -41.96 -12.64 -9.55
N PRO A 234 -42.87 -11.65 -9.65
CA PRO A 234 -43.17 -10.80 -8.50
C PRO A 234 -43.49 -11.73 -7.32
N THR A 235 -42.70 -11.64 -6.25
CA THR A 235 -43.02 -12.36 -5.03
C THR A 235 -44.35 -11.80 -4.56
N ASP A 236 -45.39 -12.64 -4.51
CA ASP A 236 -46.72 -12.29 -3.97
C ASP A 236 -46.69 -11.89 -2.47
N ASP A 237 -45.50 -11.70 -1.90
CA ASP A 237 -45.24 -11.18 -0.56
C ASP A 237 -45.50 -9.68 -0.40
N ASP A 238 -46.03 -9.00 -1.43
CA ASP A 238 -46.79 -7.76 -1.26
C ASP A 238 -48.21 -8.08 -0.72
N CYS A 239 -48.24 -8.89 0.35
CA CYS A 239 -49.41 -9.17 1.15
C CYS A 239 -49.76 -7.93 1.98
N GLY A 240 -50.47 -6.99 1.35
CA GLY A 240 -51.43 -6.08 1.95
C GLY A 240 -51.08 -5.53 3.33
N SER A 241 -50.33 -4.43 3.37
CA SER A 241 -50.61 -3.38 4.36
C SER A 241 -51.62 -2.40 3.76
N GLU A 242 -52.86 -2.87 3.64
CA GLU A 242 -54.01 -1.97 3.51
C GLU A 242 -54.19 -1.20 4.82
N GLY A 243 -54.09 0.12 4.75
CA GLY A 243 -54.67 1.03 5.74
C GLY A 243 -53.68 1.87 6.53
N ASP A 244 -53.24 2.98 5.94
CA ASP A 244 -53.20 4.26 6.67
C ASP A 244 -53.46 5.42 5.69
N GLU A 245 -54.54 6.16 5.95
CA GLU A 245 -55.03 7.28 5.15
C GLU A 245 -54.04 8.46 5.12
N PRO A 246 -53.93 9.20 4.00
CA PRO A 246 -53.19 10.45 3.97
C PRO A 246 -54.05 11.60 4.50
N VAL A 247 -53.67 12.17 5.64
CA VAL A 247 -54.15 13.47 6.11
C VAL A 247 -53.72 14.55 5.13
N ARG A 248 -54.72 15.28 4.60
CA ARG A 248 -54.57 16.46 3.74
C ARG A 248 -54.17 17.72 4.52
N SER A 249 -53.63 18.66 3.74
CA SER A 249 -53.43 20.12 3.95
C SER A 249 -52.03 20.53 4.45
N GLY A 250 -51.29 21.43 3.79
CA GLY A 250 -51.59 22.15 2.55
C GLY A 250 -50.44 23.06 2.09
N GLN A 251 -50.70 23.71 0.95
CA GLN A 251 -50.15 24.98 0.44
C GLN A 251 -48.68 25.02 -0.03
N ASP A 252 -48.53 24.82 -1.34
CA ASP A 252 -47.70 25.60 -2.29
C ASP A 252 -48.07 27.11 -2.24
N PRO A 253 -47.18 28.06 -2.62
CA PRO A 253 -46.61 28.10 -3.98
C PRO A 253 -45.16 28.62 -4.10
N ASP A 254 -44.43 28.19 -5.13
CA ASP A 254 -44.09 29.05 -6.29
C ASP A 254 -43.19 28.32 -7.29
N ALA A 255 -43.74 28.11 -8.49
CA ALA A 255 -43.00 27.71 -9.68
C ALA A 255 -42.65 28.95 -10.51
N ARG A 256 -41.39 29.04 -10.95
CA ARG A 256 -41.03 29.83 -12.13
C ARG A 256 -40.07 29.04 -13.02
N GLU A 257 -40.59 28.73 -14.19
CA GLU A 257 -39.88 28.32 -15.40
C GLU A 257 -38.77 29.31 -15.77
N THR A 258 -37.66 28.82 -16.32
CA THR A 258 -37.28 29.16 -17.71
C THR A 258 -36.26 28.18 -18.25
N ALA A 259 -36.59 27.57 -19.39
CA ALA A 259 -35.64 26.94 -20.29
C ALA A 259 -35.05 28.01 -21.24
N ALA A 260 -33.76 27.94 -21.54
CA ALA A 260 -33.20 28.53 -22.75
C ALA A 260 -31.95 27.76 -23.19
N SER A 261 -32.07 27.13 -24.36
CA SER A 261 -31.01 26.61 -25.21
C SER A 261 -30.15 27.75 -25.77
N GLN A 262 -28.83 27.57 -25.88
CA GLN A 262 -28.02 28.22 -26.92
C GLN A 262 -26.74 27.41 -27.22
N GLN A 263 -26.68 26.92 -28.46
CA GLN A 263 -25.46 26.56 -29.18
C GLN A 263 -24.70 27.82 -29.61
N THR A 264 -23.37 27.82 -29.53
CA THR A 264 -22.42 28.52 -30.43
C THR A 264 -21.00 28.06 -30.06
N SER A 265 -20.35 27.20 -30.85
CA SER A 265 -19.44 27.52 -31.98
C SER A 265 -17.99 27.80 -31.55
N ALA A 266 -17.08 27.02 -32.14
CA ALA A 266 -15.63 27.16 -32.10
C ALA A 266 -15.13 28.49 -32.71
N ALA A 267 -14.08 29.07 -32.12
CA ALA A 267 -12.95 29.72 -32.79
C ALA A 267 -12.01 30.39 -31.77
N GLY A 268 -10.70 30.33 -32.03
CA GLY A 268 -9.79 31.41 -31.64
C GLY A 268 -8.73 31.08 -30.59
N ALA A 269 -7.69 30.37 -30.99
CA ALA A 269 -6.41 30.38 -30.30
C ALA A 269 -5.78 31.80 -30.39
N GLN A 270 -5.46 32.39 -29.24
CA GLN A 270 -4.46 33.46 -29.14
C GLN A 270 -3.51 33.15 -27.98
N ARG A 271 -2.23 32.97 -28.31
CA ARG A 271 -1.12 32.92 -27.35
C ARG A 271 -0.99 34.28 -26.66
N PRO A 272 -0.81 34.36 -25.33
CA PRO A 272 -0.33 35.57 -24.71
C PRO A 272 1.18 35.71 -24.94
N VAL A 273 1.54 36.94 -25.26
CA VAL A 273 2.89 37.46 -25.42
C VAL A 273 3.64 37.34 -24.10
N ILE A 274 4.85 36.76 -24.13
CA ILE A 274 5.78 36.73 -23.01
C ILE A 274 6.31 38.17 -22.84
N GLY A 275 5.82 38.86 -21.82
CA GLY A 275 6.36 40.11 -21.33
C GLY A 275 7.52 39.84 -20.39
N ASP A 276 8.69 40.34 -20.78
CA ASP A 276 9.92 40.43 -19.99
C ASP A 276 9.70 41.40 -18.82
N GLY A 277 9.95 40.96 -17.58
CA GLY A 277 9.77 41.84 -16.43
C GLY A 277 9.91 41.17 -15.06
N GLY A 278 11.10 41.30 -14.48
CA GLY A 278 11.30 41.44 -13.03
C GLY A 278 11.09 40.19 -12.18
N ARG A 279 12.21 39.55 -11.81
CA ARG A 279 12.27 38.52 -10.75
C ARG A 279 11.97 39.21 -9.40
N PRO A 280 10.90 38.85 -8.67
CA PRO A 280 10.72 39.30 -7.30
C PRO A 280 11.69 38.55 -6.39
N ASP A 281 12.24 39.25 -5.41
CA ASP A 281 13.13 38.70 -4.40
C ASP A 281 12.45 37.55 -3.64
N ASP A 282 13.22 36.48 -3.42
CA ASP A 282 12.81 35.25 -2.74
C ASP A 282 12.49 35.50 -1.25
N GLU A 283 11.25 35.89 -0.94
CA GLU A 283 10.66 35.82 0.40
C GLU A 283 10.34 34.35 0.78
N CYS A 284 11.38 33.55 1.05
CA CYS A 284 11.23 32.16 1.52
C CYS A 284 11.58 31.97 3.02
N SER A 285 11.75 33.02 3.81
CA SER A 285 12.26 32.88 5.19
C SER A 285 11.22 32.87 6.32
N ASP A 286 9.94 33.18 6.09
CA ASP A 286 8.95 33.38 7.19
C ASP A 286 7.66 32.53 7.12
N ARG A 287 7.71 31.32 6.56
CA ARG A 287 6.54 30.41 6.62
C ARG A 287 6.46 29.70 7.98
N LYS A 288 5.65 30.26 8.89
CA LYS A 288 4.96 29.48 9.93
C LYS A 288 4.33 28.23 9.28
N TYR A 289 4.44 27.09 9.95
CA TYR A 289 3.90 25.80 9.50
C TYR A 289 2.51 25.98 8.84
N PRO A 290 2.27 25.39 7.65
CA PRO A 290 0.98 25.49 7.00
C PRO A 290 -0.12 25.00 7.94
N ASN A 291 -1.14 25.83 8.12
CA ASN A 291 -2.29 25.52 8.96
C ASN A 291 -3.04 24.31 8.36
N CYS A 292 -3.07 23.19 9.09
CA CYS A 292 -3.72 21.95 8.67
C CYS A 292 -5.23 22.09 8.46
N ASP A 293 -5.86 23.14 8.99
CA ASP A 293 -7.31 23.39 8.86
C ASP A 293 -7.72 23.96 7.50
N LYS A 294 -6.75 24.37 6.67
CA LYS A 294 -7.02 24.93 5.34
C LYS A 294 -6.00 24.43 4.31
N PRO A 295 -6.14 23.19 3.79
CA PRO A 295 -5.48 22.84 2.54
C PRO A 295 -5.98 23.83 1.47
N THR A 296 -5.10 24.69 0.95
CA THR A 296 -5.47 25.78 0.02
C THR A 296 -6.06 25.28 -1.30
N SER A 297 -5.88 24.02 -1.63
CA SER A 297 -6.70 23.24 -2.54
C SER A 297 -6.20 21.80 -2.43
N CYS A 298 -7.10 20.84 -2.22
CA CYS A 298 -6.77 19.47 -2.59
C CYS A 298 -6.85 19.43 -4.11
N ASP A 299 -5.75 19.75 -4.79
CA ASP A 299 -5.70 19.67 -6.25
C ASP A 299 -6.16 18.29 -6.70
N MET A 300 -7.02 18.26 -7.72
CA MET A 300 -7.64 17.03 -8.22
C MET A 300 -6.57 15.96 -8.46
N ARG A 301 -6.79 14.77 -7.89
CA ARG A 301 -5.89 13.62 -7.98
C ARG A 301 -5.52 13.32 -9.45
N PRO A 302 -4.26 13.52 -9.88
CA PRO A 302 -3.83 12.94 -11.14
C PRO A 302 -3.65 11.43 -10.94
N VAL A 303 -4.22 10.64 -11.85
CA VAL A 303 -4.17 9.16 -11.92
C VAL A 303 -2.72 8.60 -11.89
N ALA A 304 -1.72 9.46 -12.12
CA ALA A 304 -0.30 9.12 -12.26
C ALA A 304 0.43 8.69 -10.96
N TYR A 305 -0.15 8.83 -9.77
CA TYR A 305 0.59 8.57 -8.51
C TYR A 305 0.92 7.09 -8.22
N ARG A 306 0.41 6.14 -9.02
CA ARG A 306 0.81 4.73 -8.92
C ARG A 306 2.18 4.44 -9.54
N ALA A 307 2.72 5.39 -10.32
CA ALA A 307 4.07 5.35 -10.87
C ALA A 307 4.83 6.58 -10.35
N PRO A 308 5.54 6.48 -9.21
CA PRO A 308 6.35 7.55 -8.61
C PRO A 308 7.17 8.34 -9.63
N LEU A 309 7.79 7.60 -10.55
CA LEU A 309 8.62 8.13 -11.63
C LEU A 309 7.83 9.00 -12.62
N LEU A 310 6.59 8.63 -12.94
CA LEU A 310 5.78 9.36 -13.91
C LEU A 310 5.32 10.71 -13.36
N TYR A 311 5.00 10.78 -12.08
CA TYR A 311 4.59 12.03 -11.44
C TYR A 311 5.78 13.01 -11.29
N GLU A 312 6.96 12.53 -10.90
CA GLU A 312 8.19 13.34 -10.86
C GLU A 312 8.57 13.87 -12.26
N LEU A 313 8.43 13.03 -13.30
CA LEU A 313 8.71 13.41 -14.69
C LEU A 313 7.75 14.47 -15.25
N ILE A 314 6.49 14.50 -14.79
CA ILE A 314 5.48 15.46 -15.30
C ILE A 314 5.62 16.84 -14.66
N ASN A 315 5.98 16.90 -13.38
CA ASN A 315 5.93 18.15 -12.63
C ASN A 315 7.25 18.92 -12.55
N ASP A 316 8.37 18.33 -13.01
CA ASP A 316 9.72 18.94 -13.00
C ASP A 316 10.13 19.54 -11.63
N ALA A 317 9.42 19.13 -10.58
CA ALA A 317 9.50 19.62 -9.22
C ALA A 317 9.34 18.44 -8.28
N ASP A 318 10.19 18.40 -7.26
CA ASP A 318 10.11 17.41 -6.19
C ASP A 318 8.71 17.42 -5.61
N VAL A 319 8.06 16.25 -5.63
CA VAL A 319 6.81 16.10 -4.92
C VAL A 319 7.10 16.30 -3.45
N ASN A 320 6.47 17.31 -2.86
CA ASN A 320 6.65 17.55 -1.45
C ASN A 320 5.85 16.49 -0.68
N LEU A 321 6.44 15.32 -0.42
CA LEU A 321 5.84 14.21 0.35
C LEU A 321 6.36 14.20 1.79
N PRO A 322 5.53 13.95 2.81
CA PRO A 322 6.01 13.79 4.18
C PRO A 322 7.18 12.79 4.24
N LYS A 323 8.20 13.13 5.03
CA LYS A 323 9.44 12.37 5.22
C LYS A 323 9.77 12.17 6.69
N VAL A 324 10.65 11.21 6.98
CA VAL A 324 11.21 11.07 8.33
C VAL A 324 12.15 12.23 8.60
N LYS A 325 11.80 13.09 9.55
CA LYS A 325 12.64 14.22 9.96
C LYS A 325 13.76 13.77 10.88
N ASP A 326 13.40 13.00 11.90
CA ASP A 326 14.33 12.55 12.93
C ASP A 326 13.85 11.28 13.62
N TYR A 327 14.76 10.53 14.22
CA TYR A 327 14.47 9.25 14.87
C TYR A 327 15.53 8.91 15.92
N SER A 328 15.11 8.24 17.00
CA SER A 328 15.92 8.14 18.22
C SER A 328 17.17 7.27 18.14
N TRP A 329 17.31 6.46 17.08
CA TRP A 329 18.45 5.58 16.84
C TRP A 329 19.31 5.99 15.64
N LYS A 330 19.17 7.24 15.18
CA LYS A 330 19.88 7.83 14.03
C LYS A 330 21.39 7.65 14.02
N TYR A 331 22.05 7.99 15.11
CA TYR A 331 23.51 7.81 15.21
C TYR A 331 23.94 6.34 15.13
N LYS A 332 23.01 5.41 15.37
CA LYS A 332 23.22 3.96 15.31
C LYS A 332 22.82 3.37 13.95
N ALA A 333 22.27 4.17 13.03
CA ALA A 333 21.75 3.73 11.74
C ALA A 333 22.56 4.23 10.53
N LEU A 334 23.32 5.32 10.68
CA LEU A 334 23.95 6.06 9.57
C LEU A 334 25.24 5.43 8.98
N GLY A 335 25.26 4.11 8.77
CA GLY A 335 26.06 3.53 7.68
C GLY A 335 27.42 2.91 8.03
N GLN A 336 27.79 2.78 9.30
CA GLN A 336 28.82 1.80 9.67
C GLN A 336 28.11 0.56 10.21
N TRP A 337 28.26 -0.58 9.55
CA TRP A 337 27.72 -1.89 9.99
C TRP A 337 28.14 -2.28 11.43
N ASP A 338 29.05 -1.52 12.02
CA ASP A 338 29.57 -1.63 13.38
C ASP A 338 28.88 -0.72 14.40
N THR A 339 27.81 -0.01 14.04
CA THR A 339 27.04 0.74 15.03
C THR A 339 26.31 -0.22 15.98
N ARG A 340 26.75 -0.17 17.24
CA ARG A 340 26.27 -1.02 18.33
C ARG A 340 25.47 -0.20 19.31
N MET A 341 24.32 -0.73 19.69
CA MET A 341 23.55 -0.32 20.86
C MET A 341 23.92 -1.26 22.00
N SER A 342 24.30 -0.71 23.15
CA SER A 342 24.46 -1.53 24.35
C SER A 342 23.13 -2.20 24.68
N LEU A 343 23.19 -3.40 25.24
CA LEU A 343 22.00 -4.10 25.70
C LEU A 343 21.19 -3.26 26.72
N GLU A 344 21.87 -2.49 27.57
CA GLU A 344 21.23 -1.62 28.56
C GLU A 344 20.48 -0.47 27.90
N ASP A 345 21.09 0.20 26.91
CA ASP A 345 20.42 1.26 26.15
C ASP A 345 19.25 0.71 25.34
N PHE A 346 19.40 -0.49 24.78
CA PHE A 346 18.31 -1.18 24.08
C PHE A 346 17.17 -1.47 25.05
N ALA A 347 17.45 -2.15 26.16
CA ALA A 347 16.45 -2.47 27.18
C ALA A 347 15.75 -1.20 27.68
N LYS A 348 16.51 -0.14 28.00
CA LYS A 348 15.97 1.15 28.43
C LYS A 348 15.09 1.79 27.36
N SER A 349 15.49 1.71 26.08
CA SER A 349 14.68 2.26 24.99
C SER A 349 13.36 1.51 24.86
N VAL A 350 13.38 0.19 25.05
CA VAL A 350 12.18 -0.62 24.88
C VAL A 350 11.23 -0.55 26.08
N THR A 351 11.73 -0.37 27.30
CA THR A 351 10.90 -0.34 28.54
C THR A 351 10.23 1.01 28.82
N THR A 352 10.30 1.96 27.89
CA THR A 352 9.72 3.30 28.07
C THR A 352 8.19 3.33 28.07
N CYS A 353 7.55 2.31 27.51
CA CYS A 353 6.10 2.19 27.48
C CYS A 353 5.62 1.18 28.53
N THR A 354 4.59 1.55 29.29
CA THR A 354 3.91 0.66 30.23
C THR A 354 2.54 0.26 29.70
N PHE A 355 2.29 -1.04 29.70
CA PHE A 355 1.01 -1.62 29.32
C PHE A 355 0.16 -1.78 30.57
N THR A 356 -0.96 -1.07 30.61
CA THR A 356 -1.95 -1.25 31.68
C THR A 356 -3.19 -1.90 31.08
N LYS A 357 -3.77 -2.88 31.77
CA LYS A 357 -5.06 -3.46 31.40
C LYS A 357 -6.14 -2.81 32.27
N PRO A 358 -6.93 -1.85 31.74
CA PRO A 358 -8.05 -1.28 32.48
C PRO A 358 -8.96 -2.37 33.03
N LYS A 359 -9.46 -2.19 34.26
CA LYS A 359 -10.40 -3.13 34.88
C LYS A 359 -11.64 -3.24 33.98
N GLY A 360 -11.88 -4.42 33.40
CA GLY A 360 -13.03 -4.68 32.53
C GLY A 360 -12.79 -4.49 31.03
N SER A 361 -11.58 -4.13 30.57
CA SER A 361 -11.24 -4.15 29.15
C SER A 361 -10.33 -5.33 28.79
N GLU A 362 -10.58 -5.94 27.64
CA GLU A 362 -9.64 -6.93 27.08
C GLU A 362 -8.43 -6.27 26.43
N GLN A 363 -8.57 -5.02 25.99
CA GLN A 363 -7.49 -4.26 25.33
C GLN A 363 -6.53 -3.66 26.36
N GLU A 364 -5.23 -3.87 26.12
CA GLU A 364 -4.15 -3.22 26.85
C GLU A 364 -4.02 -1.77 26.36
N LYS A 365 -4.01 -0.82 27.29
CA LYS A 365 -3.74 0.58 26.99
C LYS A 365 -2.25 0.84 27.23
N CYS A 366 -1.58 1.22 26.15
CA CYS A 366 -0.20 1.65 26.23
C CYS A 366 -0.11 3.09 26.75
N SER A 367 0.64 3.27 27.83
CA SER A 367 0.95 4.56 28.43
C SER A 367 2.45 4.80 28.34
N PHE A 368 2.86 6.04 28.13
CA PHE A 368 4.28 6.39 28.05
C PHE A 368 4.64 7.06 29.36
N ASN A 369 5.55 6.45 30.11
CA ASN A 369 5.96 6.93 31.43
C ASN A 369 7.36 7.52 31.31
N GLY A 370 7.50 8.68 30.67
CA GLY A 370 8.81 9.30 30.54
C GLY A 370 8.87 10.59 29.74
N ASP A 371 10.10 11.12 29.65
CA ASP A 371 10.48 12.17 28.70
C ASP A 371 10.27 11.66 27.26
N PRO A 372 9.54 12.38 26.38
CA PRO A 372 9.35 12.04 24.97
C PRO A 372 10.64 11.68 24.22
N LYS A 373 11.79 12.16 24.70
CA LYS A 373 13.10 11.85 24.13
C LYS A 373 13.56 10.41 24.37
N ASN A 374 13.00 9.73 25.37
CA ASN A 374 13.33 8.34 25.65
C ASN A 374 12.58 7.38 24.72
N GLY A 375 13.21 6.25 24.41
CA GLY A 375 12.58 5.15 23.67
C GLY A 375 12.79 5.18 22.17
N PHE A 376 12.11 4.27 21.47
CA PHE A 376 12.13 4.22 20.00
C PHE A 376 11.06 5.15 19.45
N TRP A 377 11.48 6.26 18.84
CA TRP A 377 10.57 7.22 18.23
C TRP A 377 11.02 7.68 16.85
N VAL A 378 10.04 8.12 16.07
CA VAL A 378 10.19 8.73 14.75
C VAL A 378 9.37 10.01 14.72
N THR A 379 9.91 11.07 14.14
CA THR A 379 9.21 12.31 13.85
C THR A 379 9.20 12.56 12.36
N PHE A 380 8.14 13.20 11.89
CA PHE A 380 7.94 13.54 10.50
C PHE A 380 8.27 15.02 10.25
N ASP A 381 8.71 15.34 9.05
CA ASP A 381 8.93 16.73 8.64
C ASP A 381 7.60 17.51 8.56
N ARG A 382 6.50 16.78 8.36
CA ARG A 382 5.13 17.25 8.27
C ARG A 382 4.14 16.27 8.90
N PRO A 383 2.97 16.75 9.34
CA PRO A 383 1.94 15.88 9.88
C PRO A 383 1.43 14.86 8.85
N VAL A 384 1.18 13.64 9.31
CA VAL A 384 0.52 12.57 8.56
C VAL A 384 -0.85 12.28 9.17
N ASP A 385 -1.75 11.65 8.41
CA ASP A 385 -3.03 11.17 8.91
C ASP A 385 -2.79 10.08 9.96
N SER A 386 -3.23 10.39 11.18
CA SER A 386 -3.08 9.53 12.34
C SER A 386 -3.72 8.15 12.11
N GLU A 387 -4.83 8.04 11.37
CA GLU A 387 -5.53 6.77 11.15
C GLU A 387 -4.71 5.78 10.33
N THR A 388 -3.88 6.31 9.42
CA THR A 388 -2.96 5.52 8.59
C THR A 388 -1.71 5.06 9.35
N LEU A 389 -1.47 5.61 10.55
CA LEU A 389 -0.37 5.21 11.41
C LEU A 389 -0.77 4.02 12.30
N HIS A 390 -0.66 2.80 11.76
CA HIS A 390 -1.07 1.57 12.44
C HIS A 390 0.09 0.57 12.59
N PRO A 391 0.02 -0.43 13.48
CA PRO A 391 1.13 -1.38 13.70
C PRO A 391 1.64 -2.20 12.50
N LEU A 392 1.03 -2.10 11.31
CA LEU A 392 1.61 -2.68 10.08
C LEU A 392 2.34 -1.64 9.22
N SER A 393 2.21 -0.34 9.53
CA SER A 393 3.00 0.72 8.92
C SER A 393 4.43 0.76 9.48
N VAL A 394 4.69 0.07 10.60
CA VAL A 394 6.02 -0.09 11.18
C VAL A 394 6.23 -1.54 11.58
N LEU A 395 7.35 -2.12 11.16
CA LEU A 395 7.77 -3.45 11.57
C LEU A 395 9.08 -3.33 12.34
N MET A 396 9.22 -4.14 13.38
CA MET A 396 10.50 -4.34 14.04
C MET A 396 10.77 -5.84 14.12
N GLU A 397 11.99 -6.21 13.77
CA GLU A 397 12.44 -7.59 13.70
C GLU A 397 13.78 -7.72 14.42
N VAL A 398 13.91 -8.79 15.19
CA VAL A 398 15.14 -9.13 15.91
C VAL A 398 15.66 -10.46 15.38
N TYR A 399 16.91 -10.43 14.97
CA TYR A 399 17.65 -11.56 14.41
C TYR A 399 18.74 -11.96 15.38
N ILE A 400 18.63 -13.16 15.94
CA ILE A 400 19.58 -13.74 16.89
C ILE A 400 20.33 -14.86 16.18
N ARG A 401 21.65 -14.85 16.27
CA ARG A 401 22.50 -15.86 15.64
C ARG A 401 22.44 -17.14 16.47
N GLU A 402 22.10 -18.27 15.86
CA GLU A 402 22.20 -19.57 16.52
C GLU A 402 23.50 -20.25 16.07
N ASN A 403 24.45 -20.34 17.00
CA ASN A 403 25.62 -21.16 16.82
C ASN A 403 25.30 -22.61 17.18
N ARG A 404 25.74 -23.55 16.35
CA ARG A 404 25.84 -24.95 16.73
C ARG A 404 27.30 -25.32 16.78
N THR A 405 27.70 -25.99 17.85
CA THR A 405 29.01 -26.61 17.89
C THR A 405 29.00 -27.82 16.95
N ASN A 406 29.85 -27.81 15.93
CA ASN A 406 30.02 -28.97 15.06
C ASN A 406 30.70 -30.13 15.83
N GLN A 407 30.84 -31.30 15.19
CA GLN A 407 31.48 -32.47 15.82
C GLN A 407 32.94 -32.22 16.23
N SER A 408 33.58 -31.18 15.68
CA SER A 408 34.95 -30.78 15.96
C SER A 408 35.07 -29.75 17.09
N GLY A 409 33.97 -29.39 17.77
CA GLY A 409 34.01 -28.40 18.84
C GLY A 409 34.04 -26.93 18.36
N VAL A 410 33.92 -26.69 17.05
CA VAL A 410 33.94 -25.34 16.47
C VAL A 410 32.50 -24.82 16.34
N ALA A 411 32.27 -23.59 16.79
CA ALA A 411 30.99 -22.92 16.64
C ALA A 411 30.76 -22.56 15.17
N GLU A 412 29.82 -23.23 14.51
CA GLU A 412 29.35 -22.89 13.17
C GLU A 412 28.01 -22.15 13.26
N VAL A 413 27.83 -21.13 12.42
CA VAL A 413 26.53 -20.48 12.26
C VAL A 413 25.65 -21.42 11.49
N VAL A 414 24.64 -21.95 12.14
CA VAL A 414 23.74 -22.87 11.45
C VAL A 414 22.51 -22.11 10.97
N ASN A 415 21.95 -21.21 11.79
CA ASN A 415 20.74 -20.47 11.46
C ASN A 415 20.66 -19.10 12.14
N TRP A 416 19.70 -18.28 11.69
CA TRP A 416 19.25 -17.08 12.38
C TRP A 416 17.85 -17.35 12.94
N LYS A 417 17.68 -17.13 14.24
CA LYS A 417 16.36 -17.11 14.87
C LYS A 417 15.75 -15.73 14.64
N HIS A 418 14.61 -15.70 13.97
CA HIS A 418 13.90 -14.47 13.62
C HIS A 418 12.72 -14.28 14.57
N HIS A 419 12.62 -13.08 15.13
CA HIS A 419 11.53 -12.69 16.02
C HIS A 419 10.90 -11.39 15.51
N ARG A 420 9.62 -11.46 15.14
CA ARG A 420 8.82 -10.27 14.91
C ARG A 420 8.39 -9.67 16.25
N VAL A 421 8.66 -8.39 16.45
CA VAL A 421 8.30 -7.68 17.67
C VAL A 421 6.81 -7.31 17.64
N PRO A 422 6.00 -7.66 18.65
CA PRO A 422 4.65 -7.16 18.78
C PRO A 422 4.70 -5.68 19.19
N LEU A 423 4.29 -4.79 18.27
CA LEU A 423 4.35 -3.34 18.43
C LEU A 423 2.96 -2.75 18.67
N VAL A 424 2.90 -1.78 19.56
CA VAL A 424 1.84 -0.77 19.63
C VAL A 424 2.45 0.58 19.27
N ILE A 425 1.77 1.33 18.41
CA ILE A 425 2.22 2.67 18.00
C ILE A 425 1.51 3.71 18.86
N LYS A 426 2.27 4.50 19.61
CA LYS A 426 1.75 5.68 20.30
C LYS A 426 2.05 6.92 19.46
N LYS A 427 1.01 7.49 18.86
CA LYS A 427 1.11 8.63 17.95
C LYS A 427 1.42 9.92 18.73
N HIS A 428 2.21 10.81 18.14
CA HIS A 428 2.39 12.19 18.60
C HIS A 428 1.40 13.04 17.82
N THR A 429 0.29 13.45 18.43
CA THR A 429 -0.72 14.25 17.73
C THR A 429 -0.33 15.72 17.70
N VAL A 430 -0.78 16.44 16.67
CA VAL A 430 -0.66 17.90 16.63
C VAL A 430 -1.52 18.50 17.76
N GLU A 431 -1.03 19.56 18.41
CA GLU A 431 -1.81 20.28 19.41
C GLU A 431 -3.08 20.84 18.74
N ASN A 432 -4.26 20.45 19.24
CA ASN A 432 -5.59 20.77 18.71
C ASN A 432 -6.04 19.98 17.46
N ASP A 433 -5.28 18.97 17.01
CA ASP A 433 -5.71 18.11 15.90
C ASP A 433 -5.28 16.64 16.11
N GLU A 434 -6.18 15.87 16.73
CA GLU A 434 -5.98 14.44 16.98
C GLU A 434 -5.96 13.59 15.70
N THR A 435 -6.44 14.13 14.58
CA THR A 435 -6.45 13.42 13.29
C THR A 435 -5.09 13.47 12.59
N CYS A 436 -4.19 14.36 13.03
CA CYS A 436 -2.83 14.47 12.51
C CYS A 436 -1.80 13.95 13.51
N ALA A 437 -0.81 13.21 13.01
CA ALA A 437 0.37 12.79 13.77
C ALA A 437 1.65 13.44 13.23
N THR A 438 2.47 14.02 14.10
CA THR A 438 3.81 14.55 13.77
C THR A 438 4.91 13.52 13.99
N GLY A 439 4.57 12.35 14.51
CA GLY A 439 5.52 11.31 14.85
C GLY A 439 4.85 10.19 15.64
N PHE A 440 5.67 9.27 16.15
CA PHE A 440 5.22 8.19 17.02
C PHE A 440 6.33 7.62 17.89
N HIS A 441 5.94 6.97 18.99
CA HIS A 441 6.74 6.01 19.76
C HIS A 441 6.35 4.58 19.42
N LEU A 442 7.34 3.70 19.36
CA LEU A 442 7.17 2.26 19.37
C LEU A 442 7.10 1.76 20.80
N CYS A 443 6.02 1.07 21.12
CA CYS A 443 5.81 0.46 22.42
C CYS A 443 5.75 -1.06 22.27
N ILE A 444 6.55 -1.75 23.06
CA ILE A 444 6.79 -3.19 22.93
C ILE A 444 6.26 -3.88 24.19
N SER A 445 5.48 -4.95 24.02
CA SER A 445 4.89 -5.69 25.13
C SER A 445 5.95 -6.17 26.13
N GLU A 446 5.72 -5.92 27.42
CA GLU A 446 6.61 -6.34 28.52
C GLU A 446 6.80 -7.86 28.56
N ALA A 447 5.74 -8.63 28.32
CA ALA A 447 5.82 -10.09 28.28
C ALA A 447 6.72 -10.61 27.13
N TRP A 448 6.70 -9.92 25.99
CA TRP A 448 7.60 -10.25 24.88
C TRP A 448 9.04 -9.84 25.17
N LEU A 449 9.23 -8.71 25.87
CA LEU A 449 10.54 -8.23 26.28
C LEU A 449 11.25 -9.20 27.22
N ASP A 450 10.57 -9.68 28.25
CA ASP A 450 11.18 -10.60 29.21
C ASP A 450 11.68 -11.88 28.52
N TYR A 451 10.91 -12.37 27.54
CA TYR A 451 11.28 -13.54 26.75
C TYR A 451 12.50 -13.26 25.86
N ILE A 452 12.48 -12.20 25.06
CA ILE A 452 13.52 -11.96 24.05
C ILE A 452 14.80 -11.34 24.64
N ILE A 453 14.70 -10.54 25.71
CA ILE A 453 15.87 -9.96 26.37
C ILE A 453 16.71 -11.07 26.98
N GLY A 454 16.09 -12.16 27.44
CA GLY A 454 16.80 -13.38 27.84
C GLY A 454 17.64 -13.97 26.69
N ASP A 455 17.01 -14.16 25.52
CA ASP A 455 17.68 -14.69 24.32
C ASP A 455 18.79 -13.73 23.81
N ILE A 456 18.54 -12.41 23.80
CA ILE A 456 19.54 -11.40 23.43
C ILE A 456 20.68 -11.37 24.46
N ARG A 457 20.39 -11.48 25.76
CA ARG A 457 21.40 -11.56 26.83
C ARG A 457 22.30 -12.78 26.66
N ALA A 458 21.72 -13.95 26.40
CA ALA A 458 22.46 -15.18 26.17
C ALA A 458 23.36 -15.05 24.92
N CYS A 459 22.80 -14.53 23.82
CA CYS A 459 23.56 -14.20 22.61
C CYS A 459 24.72 -13.24 22.89
N ALA A 460 24.46 -12.17 23.66
CA ALA A 460 25.45 -11.18 24.05
C ALA A 460 26.56 -11.76 24.95
N SER A 461 26.21 -12.65 25.90
CA SER A 461 27.21 -13.32 26.76
C SER A 461 28.13 -14.26 25.99
N ASP A 462 27.66 -14.81 24.87
CA ASP A 462 28.46 -15.62 23.95
C ASP A 462 29.32 -14.76 23.00
N GLY A 463 29.40 -13.44 23.24
CA GLY A 463 30.14 -12.49 22.42
C GLY A 463 29.49 -12.22 21.06
N GLN A 464 28.22 -12.59 20.90
CA GLN A 464 27.48 -12.39 19.66
C GLN A 464 26.62 -11.11 19.71
N LEU A 465 26.22 -10.66 18.53
CA LEU A 465 25.39 -9.46 18.38
C LEU A 465 24.05 -9.85 17.79
N ALA A 466 22.96 -9.46 18.44
CA ALA A 466 21.64 -9.49 17.85
C ALA A 466 21.54 -8.35 16.82
N ARG A 467 20.91 -8.60 15.67
CA ARG A 467 20.59 -7.55 14.70
C ARG A 467 19.14 -7.14 14.91
N VAL A 468 18.89 -5.85 15.00
CA VAL A 468 17.56 -5.26 15.03
C VAL A 468 17.33 -4.54 13.72
N GLU A 469 16.17 -4.78 13.12
CA GLU A 469 15.71 -4.12 11.90
C GLU A 469 14.38 -3.43 12.20
N ILE A 470 14.28 -2.16 11.83
CA ILE A 470 13.04 -1.38 11.91
C ILE A 470 12.70 -0.92 10.49
N THR A 471 11.52 -1.31 10.02
CA THR A 471 11.01 -1.00 8.69
C THR A 471 9.81 -0.08 8.81
N LEU A 472 9.94 1.13 8.28
CA LEU A 472 8.84 2.08 8.11
C LEU A 472 8.27 1.95 6.70
N ARG A 473 6.98 1.65 6.63
CA ARG A 473 6.23 1.38 5.39
C ARG A 473 5.54 2.63 4.89
N GLY A 474 6.19 3.36 3.98
CA GLY A 474 5.69 4.64 3.48
C GLY A 474 4.35 4.50 2.75
N GLN A 475 4.11 3.36 2.10
CA GLN A 475 2.88 3.06 1.37
C GLN A 475 1.66 2.85 2.28
N ALA A 476 1.88 2.55 3.56
CA ALA A 476 0.83 2.42 4.56
C ALA A 476 0.48 3.75 5.24
N ILE A 477 1.34 4.77 5.13
CA ILE A 477 1.20 6.06 5.82
C ILE A 477 0.80 7.13 4.80
N ARG A 478 -0.23 7.91 5.11
CA ARG A 478 -0.70 9.01 4.25
C ARG A 478 -0.76 10.31 5.01
N ASP A 479 -0.70 11.43 4.32
CA ASP A 479 -1.14 12.71 4.88
C ASP A 479 -2.65 12.91 4.74
N LYS A 480 -3.17 14.03 5.24
CA LYS A 480 -4.59 14.42 5.12
C LYS A 480 -5.06 14.57 3.67
N CYS A 481 -4.15 14.80 2.73
CA CYS A 481 -4.46 14.87 1.30
C CYS A 481 -4.53 13.48 0.66
N GLY A 482 -4.18 12.42 1.41
CA GLY A 482 -4.11 11.04 0.95
C GLY A 482 -2.81 10.69 0.22
N CYS A 483 -1.83 11.59 0.20
CA CYS A 483 -0.52 11.36 -0.41
C CYS A 483 0.27 10.37 0.44
N MET A 484 0.89 9.38 -0.20
CA MET A 484 1.74 8.42 0.51
C MET A 484 3.03 9.08 0.99
N MET A 485 3.49 8.68 2.16
CA MET A 485 4.76 9.13 2.72
C MET A 485 5.95 8.59 1.90
N ASP A 486 7.02 9.38 1.79
CA ASP A 486 8.35 8.86 1.49
C ASP A 486 9.05 8.58 2.82
N ALA A 487 9.15 7.31 3.23
CA ALA A 487 9.67 6.97 4.56
C ALA A 487 11.17 7.28 4.74
N GLN A 488 11.88 7.69 3.69
CA GLN A 488 13.30 8.00 3.79
C GLN A 488 13.57 9.20 4.73
N PRO A 489 14.58 9.11 5.60
CA PRO A 489 15.07 10.24 6.39
C PRO A 489 15.52 11.42 5.51
N VAL A 490 15.15 12.64 5.92
CA VAL A 490 15.54 13.90 5.23
C VAL A 490 17.06 14.10 5.14
N GLU A 491 17.84 13.48 6.02
CA GLU A 491 19.31 13.53 5.99
C GLU A 491 19.95 12.62 4.95
N LEU A 492 19.22 11.59 4.50
CA LEU A 492 19.66 10.67 3.46
C LEU A 492 19.36 11.22 2.06
N GLU A 493 18.99 12.50 1.96
CA GLU A 493 18.84 13.22 0.69
C GLU A 493 20.12 13.10 -0.14
N CYS A 494 20.12 12.12 -1.04
CA CYS A 494 21.17 11.91 -2.01
C CYS A 494 21.20 13.13 -2.95
N ARG A 495 22.20 13.98 -2.75
CA ARG A 495 22.53 15.02 -3.73
C ARG A 495 23.22 14.35 -4.91
N ASP A 496 22.91 14.78 -6.13
CA ASP A 496 23.75 14.40 -7.26
C ASP A 496 25.17 14.97 -7.08
N HIS A 497 26.05 14.56 -7.99
CA HIS A 497 27.40 15.11 -8.13
C HIS A 497 27.42 16.64 -8.36
N CYS A 498 26.28 17.27 -8.67
CA CYS A 498 26.14 18.72 -8.80
C CYS A 498 25.61 19.39 -7.52
N GLY A 499 25.40 18.65 -6.43
CA GLY A 499 24.85 19.17 -5.18
C GLY A 499 23.35 19.48 -5.25
N LYS A 500 22.66 19.14 -6.34
CA LYS A 500 21.21 19.30 -6.47
C LYS A 500 20.51 18.13 -5.80
N LYS A 501 19.40 18.42 -5.11
CA LYS A 501 18.47 17.38 -4.69
C LYS A 501 17.99 16.67 -5.95
N THR A 502 18.30 15.39 -6.07
CA THR A 502 17.74 14.61 -7.17
C THR A 502 16.34 14.16 -6.78
N GLY A 503 15.40 14.21 -7.73
CA GLY A 503 14.03 13.71 -7.60
C GLY A 503 14.02 12.29 -7.05
N GLN A 504 13.80 12.19 -5.74
CA GLN A 504 13.86 10.94 -4.97
C GLN A 504 12.72 10.83 -3.99
N SER A 505 11.72 11.70 -4.09
CA SER A 505 10.55 11.62 -3.23
C SER A 505 9.70 10.47 -3.74
N ARG A 506 9.97 9.27 -3.22
CA ARG A 506 9.29 8.03 -3.62
C ARG A 506 7.99 7.92 -2.83
N PRO A 507 6.80 8.25 -3.39
CA PRO A 507 5.55 8.00 -2.71
C PRO A 507 5.42 6.53 -2.39
N GLY A 508 5.22 6.24 -1.11
CA GLY A 508 5.13 4.88 -0.63
C GLY A 508 6.48 4.18 -0.49
N GLY A 509 7.59 4.91 -0.60
CA GLY A 509 8.93 4.37 -0.40
C GLY A 509 9.10 3.88 1.03
N ASP A 510 9.55 2.64 1.19
CA ASP A 510 9.87 2.05 2.48
C ASP A 510 11.28 2.47 2.93
N TRP A 511 11.44 2.62 4.24
CA TRP A 511 12.74 2.84 4.86
C TRP A 511 13.05 1.73 5.86
N ILE A 512 14.21 1.12 5.69
CA ILE A 512 14.70 0.06 6.56
C ILE A 512 15.94 0.58 7.29
N SER A 513 15.90 0.52 8.61
CA SER A 513 16.98 0.90 9.50
C SER A 513 17.46 -0.32 10.27
N THR A 514 18.78 -0.51 10.34
CA THR A 514 19.36 -1.67 11.04
C THR A 514 20.44 -1.22 12.00
N PHE A 515 20.51 -1.87 13.17
CA PHE A 515 21.59 -1.70 14.15
C PHE A 515 21.83 -3.01 14.91
N ARG A 516 22.96 -3.13 15.58
CA ARG A 516 23.32 -4.31 16.36
C ARG A 516 23.14 -4.05 17.86
N VAL A 517 22.73 -5.07 18.61
CA VAL A 517 22.60 -5.05 20.07
C VAL A 517 23.53 -6.10 20.66
N GLY A 518 24.31 -5.74 21.67
CA GLY A 518 25.24 -6.65 22.32
C GLY A 518 25.91 -6.04 23.56
N PRO A 519 26.97 -6.67 24.09
CA PRO A 519 27.75 -6.06 25.15
C PRO A 519 28.35 -4.74 24.66
N GLY A 520 28.47 -3.75 25.57
CA GLY A 520 29.16 -2.50 25.28
C GLY A 520 30.58 -2.75 24.77
N TRP A 521 31.15 -1.80 24.03
CA TRP A 521 32.53 -1.96 23.56
C TRP A 521 33.46 -2.10 24.77
N PRO A 522 34.32 -3.15 24.82
CA PRO A 522 35.35 -3.23 25.85
C PRO A 522 36.35 -2.09 25.60
N GLY A 523 36.20 -0.98 26.32
CA GLY A 523 37.06 0.20 26.21
C GLY A 523 36.35 1.55 26.06
N GLU A 524 35.02 1.62 25.95
CA GLU A 524 34.28 2.89 26.11
C GLU A 524 34.18 3.29 27.61
N ASP A 525 35.32 3.36 28.30
CA ASP A 525 35.40 3.92 29.63
C ASP A 525 35.37 5.46 29.49
N ASP A 526 34.17 6.05 29.62
CA ASP A 526 33.81 7.47 29.83
C ASP A 526 34.41 8.60 28.95
N ASP A 527 35.58 8.45 28.35
CA ASP A 527 36.30 9.53 27.65
C ASP A 527 35.72 9.82 26.26
N ASP A 528 35.36 8.79 25.48
CA ASP A 528 34.67 9.00 24.19
C ASP A 528 33.26 9.60 24.40
N ARG A 529 32.57 9.20 25.48
CA ARG A 529 31.27 9.79 25.86
C ARG A 529 31.35 11.30 26.14
N ARG A 530 32.52 11.79 26.53
CA ARG A 530 32.78 13.21 26.82
C ARG A 530 32.95 14.04 25.54
N GLU A 531 33.58 13.47 24.51
CA GLU A 531 33.79 14.12 23.21
C GLU A 531 32.49 14.16 22.36
N TYR A 532 31.55 13.25 22.60
CA TYR A 532 30.24 13.27 21.94
C TYR A 532 29.23 14.24 22.60
N ARG A 533 29.21 14.35 23.94
CA ARG A 533 28.32 15.32 24.63
C ARG A 533 28.68 16.77 24.33
N SER A 534 29.97 17.07 24.11
CA SER A 534 30.41 18.42 23.73
C SER A 534 29.90 18.85 22.35
N ASN A 535 29.72 17.92 21.40
CA ASN A 535 29.18 18.19 20.06
C ASN A 535 27.65 18.39 20.04
N GLU A 536 26.91 17.80 20.98
CA GLU A 536 25.47 18.06 21.18
C GLU A 536 25.26 19.45 21.83
N GLN A 537 26.08 19.80 22.83
CA GLN A 537 25.97 21.09 23.53
C GLN A 537 26.40 22.30 22.68
N THR A 538 27.33 22.13 21.73
CA THR A 538 27.73 23.21 20.81
C THR A 538 26.68 23.48 19.73
N ARG A 539 25.94 22.45 19.28
CA ARG A 539 24.88 22.63 18.27
C ARG A 539 23.64 23.35 18.80
N ASP A 540 23.29 23.18 20.08
CA ASP A 540 22.20 23.93 20.71
C ASP A 540 22.59 25.38 21.04
N ALA A 541 23.89 25.69 21.16
CA ALA A 541 24.39 27.05 21.43
C ALA A 541 24.47 27.92 20.16
N ASP A 542 24.80 27.34 19.01
CA ASP A 542 24.94 28.08 17.75
C ASP A 542 23.60 28.48 17.10
N GLN A 543 22.46 28.04 17.65
CA GLN A 543 21.13 28.36 17.11
C GLN A 543 20.51 29.66 17.67
N TYR A 544 21.19 30.38 18.58
CA TYR A 544 20.65 31.60 19.21
C TYR A 544 21.54 32.86 19.19
N SER A 545 22.64 32.89 18.44
CA SER A 545 23.48 34.10 18.36
C SER A 545 23.86 34.47 16.94
N ALA A 546 22.95 35.17 16.25
CA ALA A 546 23.28 35.92 15.05
C ALA A 546 23.57 37.39 15.43
N ASP A 547 24.85 37.75 15.48
CA ASP A 547 25.30 39.14 15.31
C ASP A 547 26.40 39.16 14.24
N PRO A 548 26.11 39.61 13.01
CA PRO A 548 27.08 39.59 11.93
C PRO A 548 27.79 40.94 11.86
N SER A 549 28.84 41.14 12.67
CA SER A 549 29.88 42.11 12.33
C SER A 549 31.23 41.71 12.92
N GLN A 550 32.10 41.14 12.07
CA GLN A 550 33.52 41.51 11.89
C GLN A 550 34.36 40.36 11.30
N ASN A 551 34.75 40.56 10.03
CA ASN A 551 36.10 40.48 9.48
C ASN A 551 37.05 39.28 9.73
N ARG A 552 37.52 38.77 8.58
CA ARG A 552 38.92 38.57 8.12
C ARG A 552 39.60 37.19 8.29
N ASN A 553 39.94 36.67 7.10
CA ASN A 553 41.23 36.12 6.65
C ASN A 553 41.99 35.12 7.54
N GLN A 554 42.09 33.87 7.05
CA GLN A 554 43.31 33.05 6.88
C GLN A 554 42.86 31.72 6.23
N ASP A 555 43.21 31.40 4.99
CA ASP A 555 44.50 30.93 4.43
C ASP A 555 44.98 29.55 4.93
N GLU A 556 45.15 28.68 3.92
CA GLU A 556 45.94 27.44 3.81
C GLU A 556 45.67 26.22 4.72
N GLY A 557 45.44 25.05 4.07
CA GLY A 557 45.37 23.76 4.76
C GLY A 557 45.07 22.57 3.84
N ARG A 558 45.94 22.34 2.86
CA ARG A 558 45.99 21.19 1.94
C ARG A 558 46.04 19.86 2.71
N TYR A 559 45.13 18.92 2.46
CA TYR A 559 45.33 17.50 2.78
C TYR A 559 44.90 16.61 1.61
N ASP A 560 45.90 15.92 1.07
CA ASP A 560 45.81 14.91 0.03
C ASP A 560 45.34 13.56 0.62
N GLY A 561 44.49 12.87 -0.14
CA GLY A 561 44.64 11.45 -0.45
C GLY A 561 44.25 10.41 0.61
N PHE A 562 43.12 9.75 0.40
CA PHE A 562 43.01 8.31 0.61
C PHE A 562 42.18 7.68 -0.50
N ILE A 563 42.87 7.00 -1.43
CA ILE A 563 42.30 6.14 -2.45
C ILE A 563 42.11 4.76 -1.79
N SER A 564 40.86 4.30 -1.68
CA SER A 564 40.56 2.90 -1.42
C SER A 564 40.20 2.25 -2.75
N SER A 565 41.16 1.51 -3.30
CA SER A 565 40.95 0.56 -4.39
C SER A 565 40.30 -0.71 -3.82
N ARG A 566 39.17 -1.10 -4.41
CA ARG A 566 38.69 -2.49 -4.44
C ARG A 566 39.32 -3.22 -5.62
#